data_AF-A0A3N5XNB3-F1
#
_entry.id   AF-A0A3N5XNB3-F1
#
_cell.length_a   1.000
_cell.length_b   1.000
_cell.length_c   1.000
_cell.angle_alpha   90.00
_cell.angle_beta   90.00
_cell.angle_gamma   90.00
#
_symmetry.space_group_name_H-M   'P 1'
#
loop_
_entity.id
_entity.type
_entity.pdbx_description
1 polymer ?
#
loop_
_entity_poly.entity_id
_entity_poly.type
_entity_poly.pdbx_seq_one_letter_code
_entity_poly.pdbx_strand_id
1 'polypeptide(L)' 'MDPDEKIKFAIENTMVLRPPRQRLSTFGSTNIYYYMITALMDEVNVVREGRVIAAKPKIVTPAYLVNLEGFSA' A
#
# COMPACT_ATOMS: atom_id res chain seq x y z
N MET A 1 -17.54 -3.84 13.59
CA MET A 1 -16.89 -2.70 12.92
C MET A 1 -16.51 -3.15 11.54
N ASP A 2 -17.07 -2.47 10.55
CA ASP A 2 -16.89 -2.75 9.13
C ASP A 2 -15.40 -2.56 8.74
N PRO A 3 -14.84 -3.33 7.78
CA PRO A 3 -13.44 -3.18 7.40
C PRO A 3 -13.07 -1.77 6.94
N ASP A 4 -13.99 -1.08 6.26
CA ASP A 4 -13.76 0.27 5.76
C ASP A 4 -13.67 1.27 6.92
N GLU A 5 -14.48 1.11 7.97
CA GLU A 5 -14.40 1.91 9.19
C GLU A 5 -13.06 1.74 9.90
N LYS A 6 -12.54 0.50 9.97
CA LYS A 6 -11.23 0.24 10.59
C LYS A 6 -10.09 0.89 9.81
N ILE A 7 -10.13 0.81 8.49
CA ILE A 7 -9.12 1.44 7.62
C ILE A 7 -9.20 2.96 7.78
N LYS A 8 -10.40 3.53 7.76
CA LYS A 8 -10.62 4.96 7.96
C LYS A 8 -10.05 5.44 9.30
N PHE A 9 -10.37 4.75 10.38
CA PHE A 9 -9.83 5.06 11.72
C PHE A 9 -8.29 5.03 11.72
N ALA A 10 -7.69 4.01 11.12
CA ALA A 10 -6.22 3.90 11.05
C ALA A 10 -5.59 5.07 10.27
N ILE A 11 -6.21 5.48 9.16
CA ILE A 11 -5.75 6.63 8.36
C ILE A 11 -5.84 7.93 9.16
N GLU A 12 -6.97 8.16 9.84
CA GLU A 12 -7.21 9.38 10.63
C GLU A 12 -6.26 9.50 11.83
N ASN A 13 -5.85 8.37 12.41
CA ASN A 13 -4.98 8.32 13.60
C ASN A 13 -3.50 8.07 13.27
N THR A 14 -3.12 8.03 12.00
CA THR A 14 -1.71 7.87 11.57
C THR A 14 -1.19 9.17 10.97
N MET A 15 0.03 9.56 11.36
CA MET A 15 0.68 10.74 10.79
C MET A 15 2.00 10.41 10.10
N VAL A 16 2.34 11.17 9.06
CA VAL A 16 3.60 11.03 8.34
C VAL A 16 4.66 11.91 8.98
N LEU A 17 5.64 11.29 9.64
CA LEU A 17 6.78 12.00 10.26
C LEU A 17 7.87 12.38 9.24
N ARG A 18 8.05 11.55 8.20
CA ARG A 18 9.05 11.76 7.15
C ARG A 18 8.46 11.38 5.80
N PRO A 19 8.31 12.32 4.86
CA PRO A 19 7.86 11.98 3.52
C PRO A 19 8.94 11.19 2.74
N PRO A 20 8.55 10.38 1.75
CA PRO A 20 9.50 9.73 0.87
C PRO A 20 10.33 10.78 0.12
N ARG A 21 11.65 10.55 -0.01
CA ARG A 21 12.54 11.46 -0.75
C ARG A 21 12.31 11.41 -2.26
N GLN A 22 11.81 10.28 -2.76
CA GLN A 22 11.53 10.06 -4.17
C GLN A 22 10.04 10.25 -4.45
N ARG A 23 9.72 10.89 -5.60
CA ARG A 23 8.34 10.99 -6.10
C ARG A 23 7.83 9.61 -6.53
N LEU A 24 6.57 9.31 -6.22
CA LEU A 24 5.91 8.10 -6.70
C LEU A 24 5.96 8.06 -8.23
N SER A 25 6.24 6.89 -8.80
CA SER A 25 6.21 6.73 -10.25
C SER A 25 4.75 6.65 -10.70
N THR A 26 4.32 7.57 -11.56
CA THR A 26 2.94 7.60 -12.08
C THR A 26 2.64 6.47 -13.06
N PHE A 27 3.64 6.05 -13.86
CA PHE A 27 3.50 5.02 -14.90
C PHE A 27 4.58 3.91 -14.81
N GLY A 28 5.38 3.90 -13.76
CA GLY A 28 6.37 2.87 -13.47
C GLY A 28 6.03 2.10 -12.19
N SER A 29 6.89 1.15 -11.81
CA SER A 29 6.76 0.49 -10.51
C SER A 29 7.20 1.44 -9.41
N THR A 30 6.30 1.74 -8.47
CA THR A 30 6.67 2.42 -7.23
C THR A 30 7.07 1.36 -6.21
N ASN A 31 8.22 1.55 -5.58
CA ASN A 31 8.68 0.71 -4.50
C ASN A 31 9.18 1.57 -3.34
N ILE A 32 8.37 1.69 -2.29
CA ILE A 32 8.65 2.53 -1.13
C ILE A 32 8.99 1.63 0.04
N TYR A 33 10.19 1.78 0.56
CA TYR A 33 10.54 1.22 1.86
C TYR A 33 10.24 2.26 2.95
N TYR A 34 9.51 1.84 3.98
CA TYR A 34 9.04 2.71 5.05
C TYR A 34 9.25 2.08 6.42
N TYR A 35 9.29 2.96 7.42
CA TYR A 35 9.26 2.59 8.83
C TYR A 35 7.94 3.04 9.43
N MET A 36 7.36 2.20 10.27
CA MET A 36 6.16 2.49 11.04
C MET A 36 6.49 2.39 12.52
N ILE A 37 6.19 3.44 13.27
CA ILE A 37 6.34 3.47 14.73
C ILE A 37 4.95 3.21 15.31
N THR A 38 4.84 2.20 16.15
CA THR A 38 3.60 1.87 16.85
C THR A 38 3.86 1.78 18.34
N ALA A 39 2.96 2.34 19.15
CA ALA A 39 2.99 2.12 20.58
C ALA A 39 2.51 0.69 20.90
N LEU A 40 3.30 -0.05 21.67
CA LEU A 40 2.82 -1.25 22.34
C LEU A 40 2.40 -0.83 23.74
N MET A 41 1.10 -0.89 24.00
CA MET A 41 0.37 -0.59 25.25
C MET A 41 1.16 0.20 26.32
N ASP A 42 2.15 -0.39 26.99
CA ASP A 42 2.67 0.17 28.23
C ASP A 42 4.12 0.69 28.26
N GLU A 43 5.09 0.29 27.41
CA GLU A 43 6.49 0.69 27.69
C GLU A 43 7.45 0.99 26.52
N VAL A 44 7.27 0.45 25.31
CA VAL A 44 8.27 0.67 24.23
C VAL A 44 7.60 0.86 22.87
N ASN A 45 8.01 1.91 22.16
CA ASN A 45 7.67 2.11 20.76
C ASN A 45 8.35 1.02 19.91
N VAL A 46 7.55 0.25 19.18
CA VAL A 46 8.07 -0.77 18.25
C VAL A 46 8.23 -0.15 16.88
N VAL A 47 9.43 -0.30 16.31
CA VAL A 47 9.71 0.06 14.92
C VAL A 47 9.45 -1.17 14.05
N ARG A 48 8.58 -1.00 13.06
CA ARG A 48 8.33 -1.98 12.00
C ARG A 48 8.84 -1.44 10.68
N GLU A 49 9.37 -2.31 9.85
CA GLU A 49 9.75 -2.00 8.48
C GLU A 49 8.79 -2.65 7.49
N GLY A 50 8.59 -2.01 6.35
CA GLY A 50 7.69 -2.50 5.32
C GLY A 50 8.02 -1.95 3.94
N ARG A 51 7.45 -2.60 2.93
CA ARG A 51 7.66 -2.22 1.52
C ARG A 51 6.30 -2.11 0.82
N VAL A 52 5.99 -0.91 0.32
CA VAL A 52 4.82 -0.70 -0.55
C VAL A 52 5.28 -0.84 -1.99
N ILE A 53 4.72 -1.82 -2.70
CA ILE A 53 5.00 -2.05 -4.12
C ILE A 53 3.72 -1.78 -4.89
N ALA A 54 3.71 -0.70 -5.68
CA ALA A 54 2.68 -0.47 -6.68
C ALA A 54 3.24 -0.82 -8.05
N ALA A 55 2.72 -1.89 -8.65
CA ALA A 55 3.12 -2.33 -9.97
C ALA A 55 2.66 -1.33 -11.04
N LYS A 56 3.40 -1.26 -12.15
CA LYS A 56 3.00 -0.48 -13.33
C LYS A 56 1.62 -0.95 -13.81
N PRO A 57 0.62 -0.06 -13.96
CA PRO A 57 -0.65 -0.41 -14.56
C PRO A 57 -0.40 -0.99 -15.96
N LYS A 58 -0.90 -2.19 -16.23
CA LYS A 58 -0.88 -2.78 -17.58
C LYS A 58 -2.17 -2.41 -18.29
N ILE A 59 -2.07 -1.76 -19.45
CA ILE A 59 -3.21 -1.60 -20.35
C ILE A 59 -3.38 -2.93 -21.07
N VAL A 60 -4.48 -3.62 -20.81
CA VAL A 60 -4.85 -4.84 -21.52
C VAL A 60 -5.85 -4.49 -22.62
N THR A 61 -5.63 -4.99 -23.83
CA THR A 61 -6.65 -4.92 -24.87
C THR A 61 -7.76 -5.93 -24.56
N PRO A 62 -9.01 -5.69 -25.00
CA PRO A 62 -10.11 -6.61 -24.76
C PRO A 62 -9.82 -8.06 -25.20
N ALA A 63 -9.09 -8.24 -26.31
CA ALA A 63 -8.67 -9.57 -26.79
C ALA A 63 -7.76 -10.32 -25.79
N TYR A 64 -7.02 -9.61 -24.95
CA TYR A 64 -6.11 -10.19 -23.96
C TYR A 64 -6.85 -10.66 -22.69
N LEU A 65 -8.00 -10.07 -22.36
CA LEU A 65 -8.83 -10.45 -21.19
C LEU A 65 -9.45 -11.85 -21.34
N VAL A 66 -9.70 -12.29 -22.57
CA VAL A 66 -10.31 -13.61 -22.87
C VAL A 66 -9.37 -14.77 -22.51
N ASN A 67 -8.06 -14.53 -22.52
CA ASN A 67 -7.02 -15.55 -22.32
C ASN A 67 -6.38 -15.50 -20.91
N LEU A 68 -6.97 -14.77 -19.97
CA LEU A 68 -6.47 -14.71 -18.59
C LEU A 68 -7.03 -15.88 -17.77
N GLU A 69 -6.15 -16.80 -17.38
CA GLU A 69 -6.48 -17.87 -16.43
C GLU A 69 -7.12 -17.28 -15.17
N GLY A 70 -8.30 -17.79 -14.81
CA GLY A 70 -9.06 -17.36 -13.63
C GLY A 70 -10.09 -16.24 -13.86
N PHE A 71 -10.22 -15.70 -15.07
CA PHE A 71 -11.25 -14.70 -15.43
C PHE A 71 -12.16 -15.14 -16.59
N SER A 72 -11.90 -16.28 -17.20
CA SER A 72 -12.81 -16.95 -18.12
C SER A 72 -13.82 -17.75 -17.29
N ALA A 73 -15.11 -17.46 -17.47
CA ALA A 73 -16.21 -18.27 -16.93
C ALA A 73 -16.40 -19.56 -17.72
#